data_AF-A0A956IJR8-F1
#
_entry.id   AF-A0A956IJR8-F1
#
_cell.length_a   1.000
_cell.length_b   1.000
_cell.length_c   1.000
_cell.angle_alpha   90.00
_cell.angle_beta   90.00
_cell.angle_gamma   90.00
#
_symmetry.space_group_name_H-M   'P 1'
#
loop_
_entity.id
_entity.type
_entity.pdbx_description
1 polymer ?
#
loop_
_entity_poly.entity_id
_entity_poly.type
_entity_poly.pdbx_seq_one_letter_code
_entity_poly.pdbx_strand_id
1 'polypeptide(L)' 'MEGSQTGFATTKLDALLNWAKKYSLFQYPFVTACCAMEFMALASPRFDMARFGAEVVR' A
#
# COMPACT_ATOMS: atom_id res chain seq x y z
N MET A 1 12.65 -5.27 -11.05
CA MET A 1 13.86 -5.17 -11.89
C MET A 1 14.96 -4.63 -10.99
N GLU A 2 15.63 -5.52 -10.26
CA GLU A 2 16.99 -5.22 -9.81
C GLU A 2 17.83 -5.04 -11.07
N GLY A 3 18.37 -3.84 -11.26
CA GLY A 3 19.17 -3.46 -12.41
C GLY A 3 20.19 -2.43 -11.95
N SER A 4 21.31 -2.96 -11.48
CA SER A 4 22.52 -2.25 -11.08
C SER A 4 22.97 -1.24 -12.16
N GLN A 5 22.75 0.07 -11.99
CA GLN A 5 23.63 1.13 -12.53
C GLN A 5 23.58 2.40 -11.68
N THR A 6 24.73 2.72 -11.09
CA THR A 6 25.06 3.88 -10.29
C THR A 6 24.97 5.16 -11.13
N GLY A 7 23.82 5.83 -11.10
CA GLY A 7 23.63 7.14 -11.74
C GLY A 7 22.51 7.92 -11.06
N PHE A 8 22.72 9.22 -10.81
CA PHE A 8 21.74 10.12 -10.18
C PHE A 8 20.34 10.06 -10.83
N ALA A 9 20.27 9.74 -12.13
CA ALA A 9 19.03 9.57 -12.87
C ALA A 9 18.24 8.30 -12.46
N THR A 10 18.91 7.18 -12.17
CA THR A 10 18.24 5.94 -11.75
C THR A 10 17.69 6.06 -10.34
N THR A 11 18.34 6.82 -9.44
CA THR A 11 17.84 7.09 -8.08
C THR A 11 16.49 7.82 -8.09
N LYS A 12 16.30 8.79 -9.00
CA LYS A 12 15.02 9.50 -9.13
C LYS A 12 13.91 8.61 -9.67
N LEU A 13 14.23 7.73 -10.61
CA LEU A 13 13.28 6.76 -11.16
C LEU A 13 12.88 5.73 -10.10
N ASP A 14 13.84 5.22 -9.33
CA ASP A 14 13.56 4.29 -8.24
C ASP A 14 12.70 4.95 -7.13
N ALA A 15 13.00 6.22 -6.79
CA ALA A 15 12.19 6.99 -5.86
C ALA A 15 10.74 7.20 -6.35
N LEU A 16 10.55 7.45 -7.65
CA LEU A 16 9.23 7.57 -8.26
C LEU A 16 8.47 6.23 -8.27
N LEU A 17 9.14 5.13 -8.58
CA LEU A 17 8.53 3.80 -8.58
C LEU A 17 8.13 3.36 -7.17
N ASN A 18 8.97 3.62 -6.17
CA ASN A 18 8.64 3.37 -4.77
C ASN A 18 7.50 4.28 -4.28
N TRP A 19 7.44 5.53 -4.77
CA TRP A 19 6.30 6.42 -4.54
C TRP A 19 5.00 5.91 -5.19
N ALA A 20 5.07 5.31 -6.37
CA ALA A 20 3.90 4.72 -7.01
C ALA A 20 3.39 3.49 -6.24
N LYS A 21 4.30 2.60 -5.81
CA LYS A 21 3.95 1.39 -5.06
C LYS A 21 3.28 1.68 -3.70
N LYS A 22 3.74 2.70 -2.97
CA LYS A 22 3.20 3.00 -1.63
C LYS A 22 1.76 3.54 -1.63
N TYR A 23 1.27 4.08 -2.75
CA TYR A 23 -0.11 4.59 -2.89
C TYR A 23 -1.04 3.65 -3.67
N SER A 24 -0.53 2.53 -4.19
CA SER A 24 -1.28 1.52 -4.95
C SER A 24 -1.43 0.23 -4.15
N LEU A 25 -1.94 0.34 -2.92
CA LEU A 25 -2.06 -0.79 -2.01
C LEU A 25 -3.28 -1.65 -2.38
N PHE A 26 -3.01 -2.87 -2.84
CA PHE A 26 -4.03 -3.90 -3.03
C PHE A 26 -4.10 -4.78 -1.79
N GLN A 27 -5.07 -4.52 -0.91
CA GLN A 27 -5.20 -5.26 0.34
C GLN A 27 -5.90 -6.60 0.10
N TYR A 28 -5.20 -7.68 0.48
CA TYR A 28 -5.75 -9.04 0.54
C TYR A 28 -5.69 -9.54 1.99
N PRO A 29 -6.58 -9.08 2.88
CA PRO A 29 -6.48 -9.37 4.31
C PRO A 29 -6.95 -10.80 4.60
N PHE A 30 -6.18 -11.49 5.44
CA PHE A 30 -6.58 -12.80 5.95
C PHE A 30 -7.20 -12.64 7.35
N VAL A 31 -8.52 -12.67 7.39
CA VAL A 31 -9.32 -12.22 8.52
C VAL A 31 -9.83 -13.44 9.31
N THR A 32 -9.06 -13.92 10.30
CA THR A 32 -9.35 -15.21 10.98
C THR A 32 -9.71 -15.15 12.47
N ALA A 33 -9.49 -14.03 13.15
CA ALA A 33 -9.67 -13.92 14.60
C ALA A 33 -10.13 -12.52 15.01
N CYS A 34 -9.97 -12.13 16.27
CA CYS A 34 -10.39 -10.82 16.78
C CYS A 34 -9.79 -9.62 16.02
N CYS A 35 -8.58 -9.75 15.47
CA CYS A 35 -7.95 -8.73 14.65
C CYS A 35 -8.77 -8.36 13.40
N ALA A 36 -9.72 -9.21 13.01
CA ALA A 36 -10.70 -8.95 11.98
C ALA A 36 -11.53 -7.70 12.23
N MET A 37 -12.00 -7.54 13.47
CA MET A 37 -12.92 -6.48 13.85
C MET A 37 -12.20 -5.13 13.85
N GLU A 38 -10.92 -5.13 14.25
CA GLU A 38 -10.05 -3.96 14.15
C GLU A 38 -9.77 -3.58 12.68
N PHE A 39 -9.54 -4.56 11.80
CA PHE A 39 -9.37 -4.31 10.38
C PHE A 39 -10.64 -3.71 9.73
N MET A 40 -11.82 -4.23 10.04
CA MET A 40 -13.09 -3.67 9.56
C MET A 40 -13.37 -2.27 10.12
N ALA A 41 -12.96 -2.01 11.37
CA ALA A 41 -13.03 -0.68 11.96
C ALA A 41 -12.07 0.30 11.26
N LEU A 42 -10.90 -0.15 10.81
CA LEU A 42 -9.98 0.64 10.00
C LEU A 42 -10.57 0.99 8.62
N ALA A 43 -11.34 0.06 8.03
CA ALA A 43 -12.05 0.28 6.77
C ALA A 43 -13.29 1.19 6.92
N SER A 44 -13.78 1.41 8.14
CA SER A 44 -14.95 2.25 8.41
C SER A 44 -14.63 3.75 8.21
N PRO A 45 -15.62 4.63 7.96
CA PRO A 45 -15.39 6.04 7.62
C PRO A 45 -14.67 6.85 8.71
N ARG A 46 -14.60 6.31 9.95
CA ARG A 46 -13.86 6.93 11.04
C ARG A 46 -12.34 6.89 10.83
N PHE A 47 -11.83 5.80 10.28
CA PHE A 47 -10.40 5.57 10.06
C PHE A 47 -10.03 5.32 8.59
N ASP A 48 -11.05 5.27 7.73
CA ASP A 48 -11.07 5.28 6.26
C ASP A 48 -9.72 5.05 5.56
N MET A 49 -9.36 3.77 5.44
CA MET A 49 -8.20 3.34 4.66
C MET A 49 -8.29 3.66 3.16
N ALA A 50 -9.48 3.99 2.63
CA ALA A 50 -9.67 4.35 1.23
C ALA A 50 -8.83 5.56 0.80
N ARG A 51 -8.55 6.48 1.74
CA ARG A 51 -7.70 7.66 1.51
C ARG A 51 -6.27 7.33 1.05
N PHE A 52 -5.78 6.13 1.39
CA PHE A 52 -4.43 5.70 1.06
C PHE A 52 -4.37 4.85 -0.22
N GLY A 53 -5.46 4.79 -0.99
CA GLY A 53 -5.56 3.96 -2.20
C GLY A 53 -5.89 2.50 -1.92
N ALA A 54 -6.29 2.19 -0.68
CA ALA A 54 -6.61 0.84 -0.20
C ALA A 54 -8.13 0.62 -0.04
N GLU A 55 -8.94 1.12 -0.97
CA GLU A 55 -10.41 1.03 -0.91
C GLU A 55 -10.91 -0.42 -1.09
N VAL A 56 -10.39 -1.13 -2.10
CA VAL A 56 -10.93 -2.44 -2.46
C VAL A 56 -10.22 -3.54 -1.69
N VAL A 57 -10.95 -4.10 -0.72
CA VAL A 57 -10.57 -5.29 0.02
C VAL A 57 -11.01 -6.52 -0.77
N ARG A 58 -10.09 -7.47 -1.04
CA ARG A 58 -10.39 -8.76 -1.67
C ARG A 58 -9.99 -9.91 -0.78
#